data_AF-A0A0E3JX62-F1
#
_entry.id   AF-A0A0E3JX62-F1
#
_cell.length_a   1.000
_cell.length_b   1.000
_cell.length_c   1.000
_cell.angle_alpha   90.00
_cell.angle_beta   90.00
_cell.angle_gamma   90.00
#
_symmetry.space_group_name_H-M   'P 1'
#
loop_
_entity.id
_entity.type
_entity.pdbx_description
1 polymer ?
#
loop_
_entity_poly.entity_id
_entity_poly.type
_entity_poly.pdbx_seq_one_letter_code
_entity_poly.pdbx_strand_id
1 'polypeptide(L)'
;MISSSVEKSRFILKSIKDGCFTIKDLSISEIQKLPMMIRINGLAASLEYLLKKDELKVKNVGKFCIKYISDYTSIKIDSSEITDLKEIKCDRYMCLQKDLYEFSLMLRRLVIAFEKK
;
A
#
# COMPACT_ATOMS: atom_id res chain seq x y z
N MET A 1 -13.59 -5.05 -5.62
CA MET A 1 -13.19 -6.48 -5.64
C MET A 1 -12.07 -6.63 -4.62
N ILE A 2 -12.15 -7.61 -3.71
CA ILE A 2 -11.10 -7.87 -2.70
C ILE A 2 -10.17 -8.91 -3.31
N SER A 3 -8.87 -8.63 -3.34
CA SER A 3 -7.90 -9.59 -3.88
C SER A 3 -7.70 -10.75 -2.92
N SER A 4 -7.35 -11.92 -3.45
CA SER A 4 -6.96 -13.07 -2.64
C SER A 4 -5.61 -12.86 -1.95
N SER A 5 -5.37 -13.58 -0.85
CA SER A 5 -4.06 -13.62 -0.19
C SER A 5 -2.92 -14.03 -1.13
N VAL A 6 -3.20 -14.94 -2.08
CA VAL A 6 -2.22 -15.38 -3.08
C VAL A 6 -1.83 -14.24 -4.02
N GLU A 7 -2.80 -13.44 -4.48
CA GLU A 7 -2.54 -12.28 -5.34
C GLU A 7 -1.74 -11.20 -4.63
N LYS A 8 -2.08 -10.88 -3.37
CA LYS A 8 -1.32 -9.95 -2.52
C LYS A 8 0.13 -10.38 -2.38
N SER A 9 0.36 -11.66 -2.02
CA SER A 9 1.72 -12.21 -1.87
C SER A 9 2.50 -12.15 -3.19
N ARG A 10 1.84 -12.53 -4.29
CA ARG A 10 2.43 -12.55 -5.62
C ARG A 10 2.83 -11.15 -6.06
N PHE A 11 1.99 -10.15 -5.85
CA PHE A 11 2.32 -8.76 -6.16
C PHE A 11 3.56 -8.29 -5.40
N ILE A 12 3.62 -8.54 -4.08
CA ILE A 12 4.75 -8.09 -3.25
C ILE A 12 6.05 -8.74 -3.74
N LEU A 13 6.05 -10.06 -3.90
CA LEU A 13 7.23 -10.80 -4.34
C LEU A 13 7.66 -10.43 -5.75
N LYS A 14 6.71 -10.28 -6.68
CA LYS A 14 7.00 -9.88 -8.06
C LYS A 14 7.57 -8.46 -8.11
N SER A 15 6.99 -7.52 -7.37
CA SER A 15 7.47 -6.13 -7.34
C SER A 15 8.89 -6.00 -6.80
N ILE A 16 9.25 -6.85 -5.83
CA ILE A 16 10.62 -6.93 -5.29
C ILE A 16 11.56 -7.63 -6.28
N LYS A 17 11.14 -8.76 -6.87
CA LYS A 17 11.94 -9.56 -7.81
C LYS A 17 12.26 -8.79 -9.10
N ASP A 18 11.27 -8.09 -9.64
CA ASP A 18 11.38 -7.36 -10.90
C ASP A 18 12.11 -6.01 -10.72
N GLY A 19 12.60 -5.70 -9.50
CA GLY A 19 13.34 -4.48 -9.20
C GLY A 19 12.51 -3.20 -9.25
N CYS A 20 11.18 -3.29 -9.41
CA CYS A 20 10.28 -2.14 -9.38
C CYS A 20 10.37 -1.40 -8.05
N PHE A 21 10.60 -2.13 -6.96
CA PHE A 21 10.86 -1.60 -5.63
C PHE A 21 11.91 -2.48 -4.95
N THR A 22 12.98 -1.90 -4.42
CA THR A 22 13.85 -2.67 -3.52
C THR A 22 13.35 -2.54 -2.09
N ILE A 23 13.58 -3.57 -1.25
CA ILE A 23 13.25 -3.50 0.18
C ILE A 23 13.97 -2.30 0.85
N LYS A 24 15.15 -1.93 0.32
CA LYS A 24 15.89 -0.75 0.75
C LYS A 24 15.19 0.57 0.38
N ASP A 25 14.34 0.59 -0.62
CA ASP A 25 13.53 1.77 -1.01
C ASP A 25 12.22 1.86 -0.21
N LEU A 26 11.92 0.85 0.60
CA LEU A 26 10.75 0.84 1.45
C LEU A 26 11.14 1.23 2.87
N SER A 27 10.32 2.06 3.51
CA SER A 27 10.50 2.44 4.89
C SER A 27 9.87 1.38 5.78
N ILE A 28 10.72 0.60 6.44
CA ILE A 28 10.28 -0.49 7.30
C ILE A 28 9.43 0.04 8.46
N SER A 29 9.84 1.15 9.05
CA SER A 29 9.10 1.81 10.13
C SER A 29 7.69 2.25 9.72
N GLU A 30 7.52 2.70 8.48
CA GLU A 30 6.21 3.12 7.95
C GLU A 30 5.35 1.89 7.61
N ILE A 31 5.94 0.86 7.01
CA ILE A 31 5.26 -0.41 6.73
C ILE A 31 4.75 -1.07 8.02
N GLN A 32 5.53 -1.02 9.11
CA GLN A 32 5.10 -1.59 10.38
C GLN A 32 3.87 -0.87 10.97
N LYS A 33 3.78 0.45 10.77
CA LYS A 33 2.69 1.31 11.25
C LYS A 33 1.47 1.35 10.31
N LEU A 34 1.66 1.04 9.02
CA LEU A 34 0.63 1.15 7.98
C LEU A 34 -0.70 0.48 8.32
N PRO A 35 -0.77 -0.78 8.82
CA PRO A 35 -2.04 -1.39 9.18
C PRO A 35 -2.79 -0.61 10.26
N MET A 36 -2.05 -0.08 11.24
CA MET A 36 -2.62 0.73 12.32
C MET A 36 -3.12 2.07 11.79
N MET A 37 -2.35 2.73 10.92
CA MET A 37 -2.75 3.99 10.28
C MET A 37 -4.06 3.82 9.51
N ILE A 38 -4.16 2.79 8.65
CA ILE A 38 -5.38 2.52 7.87
C ILE A 38 -6.57 2.27 8.80
N ARG A 39 -6.37 1.52 9.89
CA ARG A 39 -7.44 1.21 10.84
C ARG A 39 -7.98 2.45 11.57
N ILE A 40 -7.09 3.37 11.97
CA ILE A 40 -7.45 4.52 12.81
C ILE A 40 -7.87 5.73 11.97
N ASN A 41 -7.09 6.04 10.93
CA ASN A 41 -7.25 7.27 10.14
C ASN A 41 -8.01 7.03 8.83
N GLY A 42 -8.27 5.78 8.47
CA GLY A 42 -8.84 5.42 7.18
C GLY A 42 -7.80 5.39 6.05
N LEU A 43 -8.23 4.84 4.91
CA LEU A 43 -7.39 4.63 3.73
C LEU A 43 -6.84 5.93 3.14
N ALA A 44 -7.72 6.90 2.83
CA ALA A 44 -7.34 8.12 2.14
C ALA A 44 -6.29 8.94 2.90
N ALA A 45 -6.54 9.23 4.19
CA ALA A 45 -5.60 9.98 5.03
C ALA A 45 -4.27 9.25 5.23
N SER A 46 -4.29 7.92 5.33
CA SER A 46 -3.07 7.12 5.47
C SER A 46 -2.20 7.18 4.22
N LEU A 47 -2.82 7.07 3.04
CA LEU A 47 -2.10 7.19 1.77
C LEU A 47 -1.60 8.62 1.54
N GLU A 48 -2.37 9.63 1.92
CA GLU A 48 -1.97 11.05 1.74
C GLU A 48 -0.71 11.35 2.56
N TYR A 49 -0.69 10.85 3.80
CA TYR A 49 0.49 10.93 4.65
C TYR A 49 1.70 10.22 4.01
N LEU A 50 1.52 9.01 3.49
CA LEU A 50 2.62 8.24 2.91
C LEU A 50 3.16 8.87 1.63
N LEU A 51 2.30 9.38 0.74
CA LEU A 51 2.75 10.05 -0.49
C LEU A 51 3.54 11.32 -0.17
N LYS A 52 3.08 12.13 0.81
CA LYS A 52 3.87 13.27 1.32
C LYS A 52 5.21 12.85 1.92
N LYS A 53 5.30 11.67 2.55
CA LYS A 53 6.58 11.13 3.03
C LYS A 53 7.47 10.65 1.90
N ASP A 54 6.89 10.06 0.87
CA ASP A 54 7.63 9.56 -0.28
C ASP A 54 8.39 10.69 -1.00
N GLU A 55 7.76 11.85 -1.15
CA GLU A 55 8.37 13.08 -1.69
C GLU A 55 9.58 13.57 -0.86
N LEU A 56 9.53 13.39 0.46
CA LEU A 56 10.52 13.94 1.38
C LEU A 56 11.71 13.02 1.67
N LYS A 57 11.55 11.69 1.55
CA LYS A 57 12.50 10.71 2.12
C LYS A 57 13.06 9.66 1.17
N VAL A 58 12.74 9.72 -0.13
CA VAL A 58 13.16 8.69 -1.12
C VAL A 58 12.76 7.28 -0.67
N LYS A 59 11.65 7.18 0.06
CA LYS A 59 11.00 5.92 0.40
C LYS A 59 9.71 5.88 -0.39
N ASN A 60 9.30 4.72 -0.88
CA ASN A 60 8.21 4.66 -1.87
C ASN A 60 7.03 3.81 -1.38
N VAL A 61 6.68 3.92 -0.09
CA VAL A 61 5.62 3.08 0.52
C VAL A 61 4.24 3.52 0.03
N GLY A 62 4.01 4.83 -0.12
CA GLY A 62 2.78 5.37 -0.69
C GLY A 62 2.59 4.92 -2.13
N LYS A 63 3.61 5.14 -2.98
CA LYS A 63 3.62 4.72 -4.39
C LYS A 63 3.45 3.21 -4.55
N PHE A 64 4.05 2.41 -3.67
CA PHE A 64 3.87 0.95 -3.67
C PHE A 64 2.41 0.55 -3.43
N CYS A 65 1.74 1.20 -2.47
CA CYS A 65 0.33 0.97 -2.21
C CYS A 65 -0.56 1.43 -3.38
N ILE A 66 -0.29 2.59 -3.97
CA ILE A 66 -1.02 3.09 -5.14
C ILE A 66 -0.89 2.15 -6.33
N LYS A 67 0.32 1.63 -6.60
CA LYS A 67 0.53 0.65 -7.66
C LYS A 67 -0.29 -0.62 -7.42
N TYR A 68 -0.27 -1.16 -6.20
CA TYR A 68 -1.07 -2.31 -5.83
C TYR A 68 -2.57 -2.08 -6.08
N ILE A 69 -3.10 -0.92 -5.65
CA ILE A 69 -4.50 -0.55 -5.87
C ILE A 69 -4.81 -0.48 -7.37
N SER A 70 -3.95 0.20 -8.14
CA SER A 70 -4.12 0.37 -9.58
C SER A 70 -4.13 -0.97 -10.32
N ASP A 71 -3.23 -1.88 -9.96
CA ASP A 71 -3.07 -3.17 -10.62
C ASP A 71 -4.22 -4.15 -10.30
N TYR A 72 -4.81 -4.10 -9.09
CA TYR A 72 -5.76 -5.13 -8.63
C TYR A 72 -7.20 -4.67 -8.46
N THR A 73 -7.45 -3.36 -8.44
CA THR A 73 -8.80 -2.85 -8.17
C THR A 73 -9.41 -2.10 -9.36
N SER A 74 -8.67 -1.99 -10.47
CA SER A 74 -9.03 -1.21 -11.67
C SER A 74 -9.32 0.27 -11.38
N ILE A 75 -9.01 0.74 -10.17
CA ILE A 75 -9.11 2.14 -9.77
C ILE A 75 -7.76 2.76 -10.07
N LYS A 76 -7.73 3.66 -11.06
CA LYS A 76 -6.57 4.52 -11.26
C LYS A 76 -6.64 5.62 -10.22
N ILE A 77 -5.61 5.70 -9.38
CA ILE A 77 -5.43 6.80 -8.44
C ILE A 77 -4.24 7.58 -8.94
N ASP A 78 -4.42 8.86 -9.24
CA ASP A 78 -3.27 9.72 -9.44
C ASP A 78 -2.51 9.87 -8.12
N SER A 79 -1.20 9.58 -8.17
CA SER A 79 -0.30 9.70 -7.02
C SER A 79 -0.11 11.15 -6.53
N SER A 80 -0.56 12.15 -7.29
CA SER A 80 -0.42 13.57 -6.95
C SER A 80 -1.50 14.03 -5.95
N GLU A 81 -2.76 13.64 -6.15
CA GLU A 81 -3.89 14.06 -5.33
C GLU A 81 -4.84 12.88 -5.14
N ILE A 82 -5.02 12.42 -3.90
CA ILE A 82 -5.90 11.28 -3.54
C ILE A 82 -7.42 11.61 -3.74
N THR A 83 -7.73 12.66 -4.49
CA THR A 83 -9.08 13.10 -4.85
C THR A 83 -9.90 11.95 -5.43
N ASP A 84 -9.30 11.11 -6.28
CA ASP A 84 -9.95 9.93 -6.86
C ASP A 84 -10.53 8.98 -5.79
N LEU A 85 -9.85 8.81 -4.64
CA LEU A 85 -10.35 7.95 -3.56
C LEU A 85 -11.57 8.54 -2.85
N LYS A 86 -11.70 9.87 -2.82
CA LYS A 86 -12.80 10.57 -2.16
C LYS A 86 -14.10 10.49 -2.98
N GLU A 87 -13.99 10.26 -4.28
CA GLU A 87 -15.14 10.15 -5.20
C GLU A 87 -15.69 8.72 -5.30
N ILE A 88 -15.01 7.73 -4.73
CA ILE A 88 -15.46 6.34 -4.74
C ILE A 88 -16.69 6.17 -3.83
N LYS A 89 -17.69 5.43 -4.33
CA LYS A 89 -18.85 5.03 -3.52
C LYS A 89 -18.43 4.33 -2.22
N CYS A 90 -19.12 4.63 -1.13
CA CYS A 90 -18.76 4.19 0.22
C CYS A 90 -18.55 2.67 0.35
N ASP A 91 -19.40 1.86 -0.29
CA ASP A 91 -19.28 0.40 -0.30
C ASP A 91 -17.96 -0.08 -0.94
N ARG A 92 -17.62 0.48 -2.10
CA ARG A 92 -16.37 0.19 -2.79
C ARG A 92 -15.16 0.68 -2.02
N TYR A 93 -15.25 1.87 -1.43
CA TYR A 93 -14.20 2.43 -0.58
C TYR A 93 -13.93 1.54 0.63
N MET A 94 -14.97 1.05 1.31
CA MET A 94 -14.83 0.13 2.45
C MET A 94 -14.18 -1.20 2.05
N CYS A 95 -14.56 -1.77 0.90
CA CYS A 95 -13.88 -2.95 0.36
C CYS A 95 -12.39 -2.68 0.08
N LEU A 96 -12.08 -1.53 -0.51
CA LEU A 96 -10.70 -1.14 -0.82
C LEU A 96 -9.87 -0.93 0.45
N GLN A 97 -10.44 -0.26 1.45
CA GLN A 97 -9.80 -0.05 2.75
C GLN A 97 -9.48 -1.38 3.43
N LYS A 98 -10.44 -2.31 3.44
CA LYS A 98 -10.23 -3.66 3.97
C LYS A 98 -9.12 -4.39 3.20
N ASP A 99 -9.16 -4.32 1.87
CA ASP A 99 -8.20 -4.99 1.01
C ASP A 99 -6.77 -4.47 1.23
N LEU A 100 -6.58 -3.14 1.29
CA LEU A 100 -5.27 -2.54 1.55
C LEU A 100 -4.82 -2.79 3.00
N TYR A 101 -5.74 -2.84 3.96
CA TYR A 101 -5.41 -3.23 5.33
C TYR A 101 -4.82 -4.64 5.37
N GLU A 102 -5.48 -5.63 4.74
CA GLU A 102 -4.97 -7.00 4.67
C GLU A 102 -3.62 -7.08 3.93
N PHE A 103 -3.49 -6.36 2.80
CA PHE A 103 -2.24 -6.23 2.08
C PHE A 103 -1.11 -5.68 2.96
N SER A 104 -1.38 -4.63 3.74
CA SER A 104 -0.39 -4.01 4.63
C SER A 104 0.09 -4.97 5.72
N LEU A 105 -0.78 -5.83 6.25
CA LEU A 105 -0.40 -6.87 7.21
C LEU A 105 0.56 -7.88 6.58
N MET A 106 0.34 -8.25 5.33
CA MET A 106 1.18 -9.19 4.59
C MET A 106 2.54 -8.58 4.25
N LEU A 107 2.53 -7.34 3.74
CA LEU A 107 3.75 -6.57 3.47
C LEU A 107 4.61 -6.46 4.73
N ARG A 108 3.99 -6.12 5.87
CA ARG A 108 4.68 -6.05 7.17
C ARG A 108 5.34 -7.37 7.54
N ARG A 109 4.64 -8.49 7.41
CA ARG A 109 5.20 -9.83 7.72
C ARG A 109 6.41 -10.16 6.84
N LEU A 110 6.31 -9.86 5.54
CA LEU A 110 7.39 -10.12 4.59
C LEU A 110 8.63 -9.27 4.89
N VAL A 111 8.46 -7.96 5.09
CA VAL A 111 9.60 -7.06 5.38
C VAL A 111 10.31 -7.47 6.67
N ILE A 112 9.58 -7.84 7.73
CA ILE A 112 10.17 -8.36 8.97
C ILE A 112 10.98 -9.65 8.71
N ALA A 113 10.49 -10.53 7.83
CA ALA A 113 11.20 -11.75 7.48
C ALA A 113 12.50 -11.46 6.71
N PHE A 114 12.55 -10.39 5.91
CA PHE A 114 13.75 -9.95 5.21
C PHE A 114 14.75 -9.20 6.10
N GLU A 115 14.32 -8.51 7.16
CA GLU A 115 15.24 -7.90 8.14
C GLU A 115 16.00 -8.93 9.00
N LYS A 116 15.42 -10.11 9.19
CA LYS A 116 16.01 -11.17 10.03
C LYS A 116 17.07 -12.02 9.30
N LYS A 117 17.37 -11.72 8.04
CA LYS A 117 18.41 -12.38 7.24
C LYS A 117 19.61 -11.47 7.09
#